data_AF-A0A0F9KPM0-F1
#
_entry.id   AF-A0A0F9KPM0-F1
#
_cell.length_a   1.000
_cell.length_b   1.000
_cell.length_c   1.000
_cell.angle_alpha   90.00
_cell.angle_beta   90.00
_cell.angle_gamma   90.00
#
_symmetry.space_group_name_H-M   'P 1'
#
loop_
_entity.id
_entity.type
_entity.pdbx_description
1 polymer ?
#
loop_
_entity_poly.entity_id
_entity_poly.type
_entity_poly.pdbx_seq_one_letter_code
_entity_poly.pdbx_strand_id
1 'polypeptide(L)'
;MKTATYGERTIEYDEQAPCLSCGEPVHNASMGGTVICPSCDLGKCRFCGISVFVMKKEIDGGKSYNEIRQHMKYHREQLGLKENYTEKELHEVFIRNKIK
;
A
#
# COMPACT_ATOMS: atom_id res chain seq x y z
N MET A 1 0.83 15.33 7.54
CA MET A 1 -0.17 15.34 6.45
C MET A 1 0.44 15.90 5.18
N LYS A 2 0.08 15.32 4.04
CA LYS A 2 0.44 15.76 2.69
C LYS A 2 -0.81 15.83 1.81
N THR A 3 -0.67 16.42 0.62
CA THR A 3 -1.73 16.52 -0.38
C THR A 3 -1.28 15.96 -1.72
N ALA A 4 -2.21 15.35 -2.45
CA ALA A 4 -2.04 14.96 -3.84
C ALA A 4 -3.16 15.59 -4.68
N THR A 5 -2.81 16.15 -5.84
CA THR A 5 -3.78 16.81 -6.74
C THR A 5 -3.98 16.00 -8.01
N TYR A 6 -5.23 15.65 -8.30
CA TYR A 6 -5.67 14.90 -9.46
C TYR A 6 -6.71 15.71 -10.23
N GLY A 7 -6.31 16.32 -11.35
CA GLY A 7 -7.16 17.28 -12.06
C GLY A 7 -7.51 18.46 -11.15
N GLU A 8 -8.80 18.69 -10.92
CA GLU A 8 -9.32 19.77 -10.07
C GLU A 8 -9.51 19.34 -8.60
N ARG A 9 -9.18 18.09 -8.22
CA ARG A 9 -9.37 17.58 -6.87
C ARG A 9 -8.06 17.51 -6.11
N THR A 10 -8.05 18.01 -4.89
CA THR A 10 -6.94 17.85 -3.93
C THR A 10 -7.37 16.90 -2.82
N ILE A 11 -6.54 15.90 -2.55
CA ILE A 11 -6.78 14.85 -1.56
C ILE A 11 -5.71 14.95 -0.48
N GLU A 12 -6.12 15.08 0.77
CA GLU A 12 -5.23 15.05 1.94
C GLU A 12 -4.99 13.63 2.41
N TYR A 13 -3.75 13.30 2.78
CA TYR A 13 -3.41 11.97 3.30
C TYR A 13 -2.24 12.04 4.29
N ASP A 14 -2.11 10.99 5.10
CA ASP A 14 -0.98 10.80 6.00
C ASP A 14 -0.09 9.66 5.48
N GLU A 15 1.15 10.00 5.15
CA GLU A 15 2.12 9.07 4.59
C GLU A 15 2.50 7.92 5.51
N GLN A 16 2.27 8.09 6.81
CA GLN A 16 2.54 7.06 7.82
C GLN A 16 1.27 6.33 8.26
N ALA A 17 0.08 6.79 7.82
CA ALA A 17 -1.15 6.09 8.15
C ALA A 17 -1.19 4.72 7.44
N PRO A 18 -1.62 3.66 8.14
CA PRO A 18 -1.72 2.34 7.56
C PRO A 18 -2.90 2.28 6.59
N CYS A 19 -2.65 1.75 5.39
CA CYS A 19 -3.69 1.47 4.40
C CYS A 19 -4.72 0.49 4.98
N LEU A 20 -6.00 0.81 4.85
CA LEU A 20 -7.10 -0.01 5.40
C LEU A 20 -7.03 -1.48 4.90
N SER A 21 -6.68 -1.66 3.63
CA SER A 21 -6.54 -2.96 2.97
C SER A 21 -5.28 -3.73 3.43
N CYS A 22 -4.10 -3.29 2.99
CA CYS A 22 -2.85 -4.01 3.22
C CYS A 22 -2.12 -3.72 4.53
N GLY A 23 -2.50 -2.70 5.28
CA GLY A 23 -1.82 -2.26 6.51
C GLY A 23 -0.52 -1.49 6.31
N GLU A 24 -0.02 -1.40 5.07
CA GLU A 24 1.22 -0.69 4.74
C GLU A 24 1.01 0.83 4.64
N PRO A 25 2.06 1.65 4.83
CA PRO A 25 1.94 3.10 4.75
C PRO A 25 1.39 3.61 3.40
N VAL A 26 0.53 4.63 3.47
CA VAL A 26 -0.12 5.30 2.32
C VAL A 26 0.79 6.43 1.81
N HIS A 27 1.92 6.10 1.18
CA HIS A 27 2.89 7.11 0.68
C HIS A 27 2.33 8.08 -0.36
N ASN A 28 1.22 7.75 -0.99
CA ASN A 28 0.53 8.62 -1.91
C ASN A 28 -0.98 8.37 -1.76
N ALA A 29 -1.81 9.38 -1.98
CA ALA A 29 -3.26 9.22 -1.96
C ALA A 29 -3.71 8.36 -3.15
N SER A 30 -4.81 7.61 -3.00
CA SER A 30 -5.46 6.96 -4.14
C SER A 30 -6.60 7.84 -4.68
N MET A 31 -7.06 7.55 -5.90
CA MET A 31 -8.25 8.22 -6.46
C MET A 31 -9.53 7.84 -5.69
N GLY A 32 -9.53 6.65 -5.07
CA GLY A 32 -10.62 6.13 -4.23
C GLY A 32 -10.69 6.68 -2.80
N GLY A 33 -9.70 7.48 -2.34
CA GLY A 33 -9.76 8.15 -1.03
C GLY A 33 -8.42 8.27 -0.30
N THR A 34 -8.49 8.74 0.95
CA THR A 34 -7.32 9.10 1.78
C THR A 34 -6.73 7.93 2.58
N VAL A 35 -7.48 6.82 2.70
CA VAL A 35 -7.17 5.69 3.60
C VAL A 35 -6.72 4.41 2.90
N ILE A 36 -6.68 4.41 1.55
CA ILE A 36 -6.24 3.28 0.73
C ILE A 36 -5.03 3.72 -0.09
N CYS A 37 -4.03 2.86 -0.22
CA CYS A 37 -2.88 3.14 -1.08
C CYS A 37 -3.18 2.87 -2.57
N PRO A 38 -2.52 3.56 -3.52
CA PRO A 38 -2.80 3.45 -4.94
C PRO A 38 -2.71 2.02 -5.49
N SER A 39 -1.78 1.21 -4.97
CA SER A 39 -1.61 -0.16 -5.43
C SER A 39 -2.80 -1.04 -5.04
N CYS A 40 -3.31 -0.89 -3.81
CA CYS A 40 -4.52 -1.61 -3.38
C CYS A 40 -5.77 -1.09 -4.09
N ASP A 41 -5.84 0.20 -4.40
CA ASP A 41 -6.91 0.80 -5.21
C ASP A 41 -6.97 0.17 -6.62
N LEU A 42 -5.80 -0.17 -7.18
CA LEU A 42 -5.67 -0.92 -8.44
C LEU A 42 -5.78 -2.43 -8.29
N GLY A 43 -6.05 -2.94 -7.08
CA GLY A 43 -6.11 -4.38 -6.80
C GLY A 43 -4.79 -5.12 -7.04
N LYS A 44 -3.65 -4.48 -6.81
CA LYS A 44 -2.31 -5.06 -7.05
C LYS A 44 -1.38 -4.94 -5.85
N CYS A 45 -0.55 -5.96 -5.65
CA CYS A 45 0.59 -5.84 -4.75
C CYS A 45 1.62 -4.88 -5.32
N ARG A 46 2.06 -3.90 -4.52
CA ARG A 46 3.07 -2.92 -4.94
C ARG A 46 4.46 -3.53 -5.19
N PHE A 47 4.76 -4.64 -4.52
CA PHE A 47 6.10 -5.25 -4.53
C PHE A 47 6.27 -6.25 -5.67
N CYS A 48 5.29 -7.10 -5.93
CA CYS A 48 5.38 -8.18 -6.93
C CYS A 48 4.37 -8.06 -8.08
N GLY A 49 3.46 -7.09 -8.04
CA GLY A 49 2.51 -6.81 -9.13
C GLY A 49 1.37 -7.82 -9.26
N ILE A 50 1.31 -8.87 -8.43
CA ILE A 50 0.20 -9.83 -8.46
C ILE A 50 -1.11 -9.12 -8.14
N SER A 51 -2.19 -9.57 -8.78
CA SER A 51 -3.53 -9.06 -8.45
C SER A 51 -3.97 -9.63 -7.11
N VAL A 52 -4.45 -8.75 -6.24
CA VAL A 52 -4.96 -9.09 -4.90
C VAL A 52 -6.40 -8.61 -4.82
N PHE A 53 -7.30 -9.52 -4.49
CA PHE A 53 -8.72 -9.23 -4.33
C PHE A 53 -9.04 -9.26 -2.84
N VAL A 54 -9.57 -8.15 -2.32
CA VAL A 54 -10.00 -8.04 -0.93
C VAL A 54 -11.51 -7.92 -0.90
N MET A 55 -12.17 -8.89 -0.27
CA MET A 55 -13.60 -8.87 -0.07
C MET A 55 -13.95 -8.05 1.17
N LYS A 56 -15.19 -7.55 1.19
CA LYS A 56 -15.75 -6.91 2.38
C LYS A 56 -15.79 -7.94 3.53
N LYS A 57 -15.45 -7.50 4.74
CA LYS A 57 -15.33 -8.36 5.92
C LYS A 57 -16.63 -9.10 6.22
N GLU A 58 -17.78 -8.51 5.91
CA GLU A 58 -19.11 -9.09 6.08
C GLU A 58 -19.34 -10.30 5.15
N ILE A 59 -18.59 -10.42 4.06
CA ILE A 59 -18.70 -11.50 3.07
C ILE A 59 -17.80 -12.67 3.44
N ASP A 60 -16.55 -12.41 3.83
CA ASP A 60 -15.51 -13.44 3.98
C ASP A 60 -14.94 -13.55 5.40
N GLY A 61 -15.51 -12.85 6.37
CA GLY A 61 -15.02 -12.80 7.75
C GLY A 61 -13.69 -12.08 7.94
N GLY A 62 -13.17 -11.38 6.92
CA GLY A 62 -11.87 -10.72 6.94
C GLY A 62 -10.70 -11.61 6.54
N LYS A 63 -10.97 -12.77 5.95
CA LYS A 63 -9.94 -13.70 5.48
C LYS A 63 -9.02 -13.05 4.45
N SER A 64 -9.58 -12.43 3.41
CA SER A 64 -8.79 -11.77 2.36
C SER A 64 -7.96 -10.60 2.88
N TYR A 65 -8.47 -9.84 3.86
CA TYR A 65 -7.69 -8.80 4.57
C TYR A 65 -6.48 -9.38 5.30
N ASN A 66 -6.62 -10.52 5.96
CA ASN A 66 -5.50 -11.17 6.64
C ASN A 66 -4.47 -11.69 5.63
N GLU A 67 -4.91 -12.32 4.55
CA GLU A 67 -4.04 -12.84 3.49
C GLU A 67 -3.22 -11.73 2.83
N ILE A 68 -3.84 -10.61 2.45
CA ILE A 68 -3.10 -9.49 1.84
C ILE A 68 -2.11 -8.86 2.83
N ARG A 69 -2.46 -8.74 4.12
CA ARG A 69 -1.55 -8.20 5.16
C ARG A 69 -0.36 -9.11 5.37
N GLN A 70 -0.56 -10.43 5.42
CA GLN A 70 0.54 -11.39 5.53
C GLN A 70 1.44 -11.37 4.28
N HIS A 71 0.84 -11.30 3.10
CA HIS A 71 1.56 -11.18 1.84
C HIS A 71 2.46 -9.93 1.79
N MET A 72 1.94 -8.79 2.24
CA MET A 72 2.67 -7.52 2.25
C MET A 72 3.78 -7.52 3.32
N LYS A 73 3.48 -8.05 4.51
CA LYS A 73 4.47 -8.26 5.57
C LYS A 73 5.64 -9.13 5.09
N TYR A 74 5.37 -10.23 4.38
CA TYR A 74 6.40 -11.07 3.79
C TYR A 74 7.34 -10.26 2.90
N HIS A 75 6.79 -9.49 1.95
CA HIS A 75 7.63 -8.64 1.09
C HIS A 75 8.44 -7.60 1.87
N ARG A 76 7.80 -6.93 2.83
CA ARG A 76 8.45 -5.94 3.69
C ARG A 76 9.67 -6.52 4.42
N GLU A 77 9.52 -7.71 5.00
CA GLU A 77 10.59 -8.43 5.70
C GLU A 77 11.71 -8.88 4.74
N GLN A 78 11.37 -9.43 3.56
CA GLN A 78 12.36 -9.81 2.55
C GLN A 78 13.18 -8.62 2.06
N LEU A 79 12.59 -7.43 2.04
CA LEU A 79 13.23 -6.20 1.60
C LEU A 79 13.98 -5.46 2.72
N GLY A 80 13.80 -5.89 3.98
CA GLY A 80 14.39 -5.25 5.17
C GLY A 80 13.76 -3.90 5.50
N LEU A 81 12.49 -3.68 5.10
CA LEU A 81 11.75 -2.46 5.41
C LEU A 81 11.19 -2.51 6.84
N LYS A 82 11.21 -1.37 7.54
CA LYS A 82 10.55 -1.20 8.84
C LYS A 82 9.03 -1.12 8.67
N GLU A 83 8.25 -1.13 9.74
CA GLU A 83 6.78 -1.05 9.65
C GLU A 83 6.27 0.33 9.19
N ASN A 84 6.98 1.40 9.55
CA ASN A 84 6.65 2.80 9.25
C ASN A 84 7.66 3.45 8.30
N TYR A 85 8.13 2.68 7.32
CA TYR A 85 9.08 3.17 6.31
C TYR A 85 8.52 4.38 5.55
N THR A 86 9.42 5.15 4.97
CA THR A 86 9.14 6.33 4.17
C THR A 86 9.08 5.99 2.68
N GLU A 87 8.50 6.89 1.88
CA GLU A 87 8.52 6.77 0.42
C GLU A 87 9.94 6.67 -0.13
N LYS A 88 10.89 7.42 0.47
CA LYS A 88 12.30 7.39 0.10
C LYS A 88 12.91 6.00 0.31
N GLU A 89 12.71 5.40 1.48
CA GLU A 89 13.22 4.05 1.78
C GLU A 89 12.61 3.01 0.83
N LEU A 90 11.31 3.11 0.52
CA LEU A 90 10.66 2.25 -0.46
C LEU A 90 11.30 2.39 -1.85
N HIS A 91 11.55 3.62 -2.29
CA HIS A 91 12.16 3.91 -3.59
C HIS A 91 13.59 3.36 -3.69
N GLU A 92 14.41 3.55 -2.67
CA GLU A 92 15.78 3.01 -2.59
C GLU A 92 15.78 1.48 -2.71
N VAL A 93 14.85 0.81 -2.03
CA VAL A 93 14.67 -0.64 -2.13
C VAL A 93 14.28 -1.07 -3.54
N PHE A 94 13.35 -0.37 -4.21
CA PHE A 94 12.98 -0.69 -5.59
C PHE A 94 14.13 -0.50 -6.56
N ILE A 95 14.91 0.57 -6.45
CA ILE A 95 16.12 0.78 -7.25
C ILE A 95 17.09 -0.39 -7.05
N ARG A 96 17.41 -0.72 -5.79
CA ARG A 96 18.35 -1.80 -5.45
C ARG A 96 17.95 -3.15 -6.04
N ASN A 97 16.64 -3.43 -6.13
CA ASN A 97 16.13 -4.70 -6.65
C ASN A 97 15.87 -4.71 -8.16
N LYS A 98 15.73 -3.55 -8.82
CA LYS A 98 15.62 -3.43 -10.28
C LYS A 98 16.98 -3.44 -11.00
N ILE A 99 18.08 -3.26 -10.27
CA ILE A 99 19.47 -3.33 -10.80
C ILE A 99 19.99 -4.79 -10.77
N LYS A 100 19.10 -5.79 -10.66
CA LYS A 100 19.41 -7.22 -10.80
C LYS A 100 18.73 -7.77 -12.04
#